data_AF-A0A483ANG4-F1
#
_entry.id   AF-A0A483ANG4-F1
#
_cell.length_a   1.000
_cell.length_b   1.000
_cell.length_c   1.000
_cell.angle_alpha   90.00
_cell.angle_beta   90.00
_cell.angle_gamma   90.00
#
_symmetry.space_group_name_H-M   'P 1'
#
loop_
_entity.id
_entity.type
_entity.pdbx_description
1 polymer ?
#
loop_
_entity_poly.entity_id
_entity_poly.type
_entity_poly.pdbx_seq_one_letter_code
_entity_poly.pdbx_strand_id
1 'polypeptide(L)'
;MSGKTLFLDLDVVIVDNIDAFFMTKGDFLIAHDKKNPTKIEGNSSVFRFEIGQYPQILSHFEKNSEQVKSEVRHEQAYLSREIHKLGKLEYWQDAWVPSFKYRCCPSWIKSWFKAPFIPQGAKVIIFHGLPNPPEAIKGISGKWYRHIQPSPWIVKHWKE
;
A
#
# COMPACT_ATOMS: atom_id res chain seq x y z
N MET A 1 -21.55 -11.03 8.35
CA MET A 1 -20.34 -10.72 9.15
C MET A 1 -20.28 -9.21 9.34
N SER A 2 -19.83 -8.74 10.49
CA SER A 2 -19.66 -7.31 10.79
C SER A 2 -18.36 -7.11 11.57
N GLY A 3 -17.80 -5.90 11.51
CA GLY A 3 -16.61 -5.52 12.27
C GLY A 3 -15.52 -4.84 11.44
N LYS A 4 -14.66 -4.10 12.15
CA LYS A 4 -13.49 -3.44 11.56
C LYS A 4 -12.54 -4.48 10.98
N THR A 5 -12.20 -4.29 9.71
CA THR A 5 -11.37 -5.21 8.95
C THR A 5 -10.25 -4.45 8.27
N LEU A 6 -9.04 -4.96 8.44
CA LEU A 6 -7.84 -4.47 7.77
C LEU A 6 -7.57 -5.40 6.58
N PHE A 7 -7.56 -4.85 5.38
CA PHE A 7 -7.09 -5.52 4.18
C PHE A 7 -5.59 -5.26 4.00
N LEU A 8 -4.86 -6.32 3.67
CA LEU A 8 -3.45 -6.30 3.34
C LEU A 8 -3.26 -7.09 2.03
N ASP A 9 -2.59 -6.49 1.05
CA ASP A 9 -2.17 -7.20 -0.16
C ASP A 9 -1.13 -8.28 0.17
N LEU A 10 -0.94 -9.21 -0.78
CA LEU A 10 0.08 -10.25 -0.68
C LEU A 10 1.51 -9.72 -0.87
N ASP A 11 1.71 -8.48 -1.32
CA ASP A 11 3.02 -7.89 -1.55
C ASP A 11 3.40 -6.85 -0.48
N VAL A 12 2.95 -7.05 0.76
CA VAL A 12 3.31 -6.19 1.91
C VAL A 12 4.14 -6.94 2.94
N VAL A 13 4.97 -6.22 3.69
CA VAL A 13 5.78 -6.79 4.78
C VAL A 13 5.46 -6.07 6.07
N ILE A 14 4.96 -6.80 7.07
CA ILE A 14 4.70 -6.26 8.42
C ILE A 14 6.00 -6.21 9.20
N VAL A 15 6.42 -5.01 9.63
CA VAL A 15 7.72 -4.78 10.27
C VAL A 15 7.62 -4.35 11.73
N ASP A 16 6.42 -4.03 12.21
CA ASP A 16 6.15 -3.61 13.59
C ASP A 16 4.69 -3.94 13.98
N ASN A 17 4.32 -3.74 15.25
CA ASN A 17 2.95 -3.89 15.75
C ASN A 17 1.95 -3.04 14.94
N ILE A 18 0.84 -3.68 14.54
CA ILE A 18 -0.20 -3.11 13.68
C ILE A 18 -1.51 -2.76 14.42
N ASP A 19 -1.56 -2.84 15.75
CA ASP A 19 -2.79 -2.55 16.53
C ASP A 19 -3.30 -1.13 16.27
N ALA A 20 -2.37 -0.21 15.99
CA ALA A 20 -2.67 1.17 15.66
C ALA A 20 -3.59 1.31 14.43
N PHE A 21 -3.55 0.38 13.47
CA PHE A 21 -4.46 0.37 12.33
C PHE A 21 -5.91 0.10 12.75
N PHE A 22 -6.17 -0.57 13.88
CA PHE A 22 -7.52 -0.82 14.39
C PHE A 22 -8.01 0.27 15.36
N MET A 23 -7.07 0.92 16.06
CA MET A 23 -7.36 1.98 17.04
C MET A 23 -7.56 3.37 16.43
N THR A 24 -6.92 3.66 15.29
CA THR A 24 -7.03 4.97 14.61
C THR A 24 -8.49 5.28 14.26
N LYS A 25 -8.94 6.53 14.43
CA LYS A 25 -10.31 6.94 14.06
C LYS A 25 -10.45 7.04 12.52
N GLY A 26 -11.68 6.89 12.04
CA GLY A 26 -12.03 7.06 10.63
C GLY A 26 -12.79 5.87 10.05
N ASP A 27 -13.63 6.11 9.06
CA ASP A 27 -14.53 5.08 8.53
C ASP A 27 -13.84 4.24 7.45
N PHE A 28 -13.02 4.87 6.61
CA PHE A 28 -12.23 4.21 5.59
C PHE A 28 -10.85 4.85 5.52
N LEU A 29 -9.81 4.12 5.92
CA LEU A 29 -8.43 4.61 5.86
C LEU A 29 -7.63 3.78 4.87
N ILE A 30 -6.91 4.44 3.97
CA ILE A 30 -6.12 3.79 2.92
C ILE A 30 -4.70 4.37 2.88
N ALA A 31 -3.73 3.58 2.41
CA ALA A 31 -2.38 4.09 2.20
C ALA A 31 -2.38 5.17 1.11
N HIS A 32 -1.52 6.17 1.23
CA HIS A 32 -1.41 7.25 0.24
C HIS A 32 0.04 7.56 -0.07
N ASP A 33 0.39 7.54 -1.34
CA ASP A 33 1.73 7.92 -1.78
C ASP A 33 1.85 9.44 -1.90
N LYS A 34 2.43 10.08 -0.88
CA LYS A 34 2.73 11.52 -0.88
C LYS A 34 3.67 11.99 -1.97
N LYS A 35 4.20 11.12 -2.83
CA LYS A 35 4.84 11.58 -4.08
C LYS A 35 3.89 12.45 -4.92
N ASN A 36 2.59 12.16 -4.88
CA ASN A 36 1.55 12.94 -5.57
C ASN A 36 0.45 13.35 -4.58
N PRO A 37 0.71 14.33 -3.69
CA PRO A 37 -0.19 14.65 -2.58
C PRO A 37 -1.53 15.22 -3.04
N THR A 38 -1.60 15.76 -4.27
CA THR A 38 -2.83 16.30 -4.87
C THR A 38 -3.77 15.21 -5.40
N LYS A 39 -3.30 13.96 -5.51
CA LYS A 39 -4.12 12.85 -6.00
C LYS A 39 -5.01 12.33 -4.89
N ILE A 40 -6.29 12.16 -5.14
CA ILE A 40 -7.24 11.59 -4.17
C ILE A 40 -7.08 10.06 -4.04
N GLU A 41 -6.52 9.41 -5.05
CA GLU A 41 -6.44 7.95 -5.07
C GLU A 41 -5.46 7.41 -4.04
N GLY A 42 -5.97 6.53 -3.16
CA GLY A 42 -5.17 5.73 -2.25
C GLY A 42 -4.62 4.46 -2.92
N ASN A 43 -3.64 3.86 -2.26
CA ASN A 43 -3.14 2.54 -2.55
C ASN A 43 -3.86 1.51 -1.67
N SER A 44 -4.63 0.63 -2.31
CA SER A 44 -5.43 -0.42 -1.65
C SER A 44 -4.62 -1.61 -1.15
N SER A 45 -3.29 -1.58 -1.19
CA SER A 45 -2.47 -2.63 -0.55
C SER A 45 -2.60 -2.64 0.98
N VAL A 46 -2.99 -1.51 1.58
CA VAL A 46 -3.30 -1.42 3.01
C VAL A 46 -4.49 -0.48 3.21
N PHE A 47 -5.65 -1.03 3.51
CA PHE A 47 -6.82 -0.22 3.87
C PHE A 47 -7.67 -0.86 4.94
N ARG A 48 -8.41 -0.04 5.68
CA ARG A 48 -9.37 -0.49 6.68
C ARG A 48 -10.77 -0.04 6.30
N PHE A 49 -11.72 -0.95 6.49
CA PHE A 49 -13.15 -0.72 6.32
C PHE A 49 -13.93 -1.51 7.37
N GLU A 50 -15.24 -1.28 7.48
CA GLU A 50 -16.13 -2.15 8.24
C GLU A 50 -16.91 -3.08 7.30
N ILE A 51 -16.93 -4.38 7.61
CA ILE A 51 -17.61 -5.37 6.76
C ILE A 51 -19.10 -5.01 6.66
N GLY A 52 -19.60 -4.94 5.43
CA GLY A 52 -20.99 -4.62 5.15
C GLY A 52 -21.34 -3.13 5.20
N GLN A 53 -20.36 -2.24 5.40
CA GLN A 53 -20.61 -0.79 5.45
C GLN A 53 -20.89 -0.16 4.08
N TYR A 54 -20.27 -0.69 3.01
CA TYR A 54 -20.37 -0.12 1.66
C TYR A 54 -20.81 -1.14 0.58
N PRO A 55 -21.88 -1.93 0.80
CA PRO A 55 -22.32 -2.94 -0.15
C PRO A 55 -22.66 -2.36 -1.52
N GLN A 56 -23.16 -1.11 -1.56
CA GLN A 56 -23.51 -0.40 -2.78
C GLN A 56 -22.31 -0.17 -3.71
N ILE A 57 -21.09 0.00 -3.17
CA ILE A 57 -19.89 0.22 -3.98
C ILE A 57 -19.55 -1.07 -4.73
N LEU A 58 -19.52 -2.20 -4.01
CA LEU A 58 -19.27 -3.50 -4.62
C LEU A 58 -20.37 -3.87 -5.62
N SER A 59 -21.64 -3.75 -5.24
CA SER A 59 -22.77 -4.06 -6.12
C SER A 59 -22.80 -3.19 -7.38
N HIS A 60 -22.39 -1.93 -7.29
CA HIS A 60 -22.27 -1.07 -8.48
C HIS A 60 -21.14 -1.55 -9.39
N PHE A 61 -19.97 -1.89 -8.83
CA PHE A 61 -18.86 -2.43 -9.61
C PHE A 61 -19.23 -3.72 -10.33
N GLU A 62 -19.87 -4.68 -9.65
CA GLU A 62 -20.28 -5.96 -10.22
C GLU A 62 -21.27 -5.80 -11.37
N LYS A 63 -22.23 -4.88 -11.24
CA LYS A 63 -23.25 -4.64 -12.26
C LYS A 63 -22.75 -3.81 -13.44
N ASN A 64 -21.72 -2.99 -13.25
CA ASN A 64 -21.27 -1.99 -14.22
C ASN A 64 -19.76 -2.05 -14.48
N SER A 65 -19.14 -3.24 -14.38
CA SER A 65 -17.68 -3.39 -14.39
C SER A 65 -17.02 -2.80 -15.63
N GLU A 66 -17.61 -2.99 -16.80
CA GLU A 66 -17.08 -2.47 -18.06
C GLU A 66 -17.15 -0.94 -18.13
N GLN A 67 -18.25 -0.35 -17.66
CA GLN A 67 -18.35 1.10 -17.54
C GLN A 67 -17.30 1.64 -16.57
N VAL A 68 -17.17 1.05 -15.38
CA VAL A 68 -16.19 1.49 -14.38
C VAL A 68 -14.77 1.44 -14.95
N LYS A 69 -14.39 0.36 -15.63
CA LYS A 69 -13.07 0.22 -16.27
C LYS A 69 -12.81 1.29 -17.33
N SER A 70 -13.84 1.83 -17.98
CA SER A 70 -13.70 2.94 -18.93
C SER A 70 -13.57 4.31 -18.25
N GLU A 71 -14.10 4.48 -17.05
CA GLU A 71 -14.08 5.74 -16.30
C GLU A 71 -12.80 5.93 -15.47
N VAL A 72 -12.19 4.84 -15.00
CA VAL A 72 -11.03 4.89 -14.11
C VAL A 72 -9.87 4.06 -14.62
N ARG A 73 -8.66 4.47 -14.27
CA ARG A 73 -7.43 3.79 -14.69
C ARG A 73 -7.27 2.39 -14.07
N HIS A 74 -7.75 2.20 -12.85
CA HIS A 74 -7.64 0.94 -12.10
C HIS A 74 -8.64 0.89 -10.95
N GLU A 75 -8.82 -0.29 -10.36
CA GLU A 75 -9.77 -0.55 -9.26
C GLU A 75 -9.58 0.40 -8.06
N GLN A 76 -8.34 0.61 -7.62
CA GLN A 76 -8.06 1.48 -6.46
C GLN A 76 -8.55 2.93 -6.68
N ALA A 77 -8.54 3.39 -7.93
CA ALA A 77 -9.04 4.70 -8.31
C ALA A 77 -10.56 4.77 -8.20
N TYR A 78 -11.26 3.70 -8.63
CA TYR A 78 -12.70 3.56 -8.43
C TYR A 78 -13.05 3.56 -6.94
N LEU A 79 -12.40 2.71 -6.15
CA LEU A 79 -12.67 2.60 -4.71
C LEU A 79 -12.47 3.94 -3.99
N SER A 80 -11.32 4.59 -4.23
CA SER A 80 -11.04 5.90 -3.62
C SER A 80 -12.06 6.95 -4.06
N ARG A 81 -12.43 6.98 -5.34
CA ARG A 81 -13.44 7.92 -5.88
C ARG A 81 -14.80 7.73 -5.20
N GLU A 82 -15.29 6.50 -5.11
CA GLU A 82 -16.61 6.24 -4.52
C GLU A 82 -16.65 6.53 -3.02
N ILE A 83 -15.61 6.15 -2.27
CA ILE A 83 -15.50 6.47 -0.84
C ILE A 83 -15.35 7.99 -0.62
N HIS A 84 -14.59 8.67 -1.49
CA HIS A 84 -14.43 10.12 -1.43
C HIS A 84 -15.76 10.86 -1.65
N LYS A 85 -16.60 10.41 -2.59
CA LYS A 85 -17.96 10.98 -2.80
C LYS A 85 -18.82 10.92 -1.53
N LEU A 86 -18.58 9.95 -0.64
CA LEU A 86 -19.27 9.82 0.64
C LEU A 86 -18.66 10.69 1.75
N GLY A 87 -17.53 11.37 1.50
CA GLY A 87 -16.81 12.15 2.50
C GLY A 87 -16.15 11.30 3.59
N LYS A 88 -15.89 10.01 3.31
CA LYS A 88 -15.38 9.02 4.28
C LYS A 88 -13.93 8.61 4.05
N LEU A 89 -13.31 9.11 2.98
CA LEU A 89 -11.95 8.74 2.60
C LEU A 89 -10.95 9.47 3.49
N GLU A 90 -10.21 8.70 4.28
CA GLU A 90 -9.10 9.17 5.09
C GLU A 90 -7.83 8.38 4.73
N TYR A 91 -6.67 8.88 5.15
CA TYR A 91 -5.38 8.27 4.82
C TYR A 91 -4.62 7.89 6.08
N TRP A 92 -3.84 6.81 5.98
CA TRP A 92 -2.88 6.46 7.04
C TRP A 92 -1.79 7.53 7.16
N GLN A 93 -1.15 7.58 8.34
CA GLN A 93 0.10 8.31 8.47
C GLN A 93 1.13 7.70 7.52
N ASP A 94 1.75 8.49 6.64
CA ASP A 94 2.66 7.94 5.61
C ASP A 94 3.82 7.15 6.20
N ALA A 95 4.28 7.54 7.40
CA ALA A 95 5.35 6.86 8.09
C ALA A 95 5.01 5.39 8.41
N TRP A 96 3.71 5.05 8.57
CA TRP A 96 3.28 3.69 8.89
C TRP A 96 3.28 2.77 7.68
N VAL A 97 3.00 3.32 6.50
CA VAL A 97 2.81 2.57 5.24
C VAL A 97 3.78 2.99 4.14
N PRO A 98 5.11 3.03 4.39
CA PRO A 98 6.05 3.49 3.39
C PRO A 98 6.15 2.52 2.21
N SER A 99 6.25 3.08 1.01
CA SER A 99 6.63 2.34 -0.19
C SER A 99 8.09 1.90 -0.12
N PHE A 100 8.36 0.63 -0.42
CA PHE A 100 9.73 0.10 -0.46
C PHE A 100 10.62 0.92 -1.40
N LYS A 101 10.19 1.11 -2.66
CA LYS A 101 11.02 1.78 -3.68
C LYS A 101 11.22 3.28 -3.41
N TYR A 102 10.32 3.92 -2.68
CA TYR A 102 10.38 5.38 -2.48
C TYR A 102 10.96 5.80 -1.13
N ARG A 103 10.78 4.98 -0.08
CA ARG A 103 11.17 5.35 1.28
C ARG A 103 12.19 4.41 1.90
N CYS A 104 12.27 3.15 1.45
CA CYS A 104 13.26 2.19 1.96
C CYS A 104 14.54 2.22 1.11
N CYS A 105 14.42 2.28 -0.22
CA CYS A 105 15.56 2.29 -1.12
C CYS A 105 16.32 3.63 -1.10
N PRO A 106 17.65 3.64 -0.96
CA PRO A 106 18.47 4.84 -1.11
C PRO A 106 18.40 5.42 -2.52
N SER A 107 18.69 6.72 -2.65
CA SER A 107 18.65 7.41 -3.95
C SER A 107 19.87 7.12 -4.82
N TRP A 108 19.61 6.79 -6.10
CA TRP A 108 20.59 6.74 -7.20
C TRP A 108 21.96 6.15 -6.83
N ILE A 109 23.04 6.94 -6.83
CA ILE A 109 24.40 6.44 -6.49
C ILE A 109 24.46 5.77 -5.11
N LYS A 110 23.71 6.26 -4.12
CA LYS A 110 23.73 5.68 -2.77
C LYS A 110 23.24 4.23 -2.77
N SER A 111 22.37 3.84 -3.71
CA SER A 111 21.86 2.46 -3.76
C SER A 111 22.92 1.44 -4.17
N TRP A 112 24.10 1.88 -4.65
CA TRP A 112 25.24 1.01 -4.93
C TRP A 112 26.06 0.67 -3.68
N PHE A 113 25.95 1.48 -2.62
CA PHE A 113 26.76 1.31 -1.41
C PHE A 113 25.93 1.09 -0.15
N LYS A 114 24.63 1.38 -0.21
CA LYS A 114 23.71 1.28 0.93
C LYS A 114 22.55 0.35 0.61
N ALA A 115 22.27 -0.56 1.54
CA ALA A 115 21.10 -1.41 1.52
C ALA A 115 19.81 -0.60 1.77
N PRO A 116 18.68 -1.01 1.19
CA PRO A 116 17.38 -0.59 1.67
C PRO A 116 17.20 -0.90 3.15
N PHE A 117 16.48 -0.04 3.86
CA PHE A 117 16.29 -0.13 5.32
C PHE A 117 14.83 0.09 5.68
N ILE A 118 14.45 -0.28 6.90
CA ILE A 118 13.11 -0.03 7.46
C ILE A 118 13.07 1.41 7.97
N PRO A 119 12.24 2.30 7.38
CA PRO A 119 12.12 3.68 7.86
C PRO A 119 11.55 3.76 9.28
N GLN A 120 11.92 4.80 10.01
CA GLN A 120 11.39 5.03 11.36
C GLN A 120 9.86 5.18 11.33
N GLY A 121 9.19 4.46 12.23
CA GLY A 121 7.72 4.48 12.34
C GLY A 121 6.99 3.60 11.34
N ALA A 122 7.71 2.88 10.46
CA ALA A 122 7.13 1.92 9.55
C ALA A 122 6.45 0.79 10.32
N LYS A 123 5.24 0.44 9.89
CA LYS A 123 4.46 -0.69 10.42
C LYS A 123 4.24 -1.75 9.36
N VAL A 124 3.90 -1.31 8.15
CA VAL A 124 3.74 -2.15 6.96
C VAL A 124 4.49 -1.52 5.80
N ILE A 125 5.39 -2.25 5.16
CA ILE A 125 6.11 -1.79 3.97
C ILE A 125 5.39 -2.33 2.73
N ILE A 126 5.05 -1.44 1.79
CA ILE A 126 4.31 -1.79 0.58
C ILE A 126 5.28 -2.03 -0.59
N PHE A 127 5.24 -3.21 -1.22
CA PHE A 127 6.00 -3.55 -2.43
C PHE A 127 5.15 -3.46 -3.70
N HIS A 128 4.72 -2.26 -4.07
CA HIS A 128 3.95 -2.11 -5.32
C HIS A 128 4.82 -2.36 -6.58
N GLY A 129 4.48 -3.38 -7.36
CA GLY A 129 5.21 -3.76 -8.57
C GLY A 129 6.61 -4.30 -8.26
N LEU A 130 7.58 -4.04 -9.13
CA LEU A 130 8.95 -4.54 -8.95
C LEU A 130 9.84 -3.55 -8.15
N PRO A 131 10.72 -4.05 -7.28
CA PRO A 131 10.90 -5.47 -6.94
C PRO A 131 9.85 -5.97 -5.94
N ASN A 132 9.54 -7.27 -5.98
CA ASN A 132 8.77 -7.94 -4.93
C ASN A 132 9.67 -8.36 -3.74
N PRO A 133 9.13 -8.85 -2.60
CA PRO A 133 9.95 -9.20 -1.45
C PRO A 133 11.05 -10.25 -1.73
N PRO A 134 10.78 -11.39 -2.42
CA PRO A 134 11.83 -12.35 -2.80
C PRO A 134 12.97 -11.77 -3.66
N GLU A 135 12.65 -10.88 -4.59
CA GLU A 135 13.65 -10.19 -5.43
C GLU A 135 14.47 -9.19 -4.61
N ALA A 136 13.81 -8.40 -3.75
CA ALA A 136 14.46 -7.40 -2.91
C ALA A 136 15.44 -8.04 -1.91
N ILE A 137 15.13 -9.23 -1.40
CA ILE A 137 16.05 -10.02 -0.57
C ILE A 137 17.37 -10.27 -1.31
N LYS A 138 17.29 -10.58 -2.62
CA LYS A 138 18.44 -10.88 -3.48
C LYS A 138 19.11 -9.65 -4.09
N GLY A 139 18.56 -8.46 -3.88
CA GLY A 139 19.03 -7.22 -4.52
C GLY A 139 18.62 -7.08 -5.98
N ILE A 140 17.64 -7.87 -6.43
CA ILE A 140 17.10 -7.78 -7.79
C ILE A 140 16.07 -6.66 -7.81
N SER A 141 16.27 -5.63 -8.64
CA SER A 141 15.40 -4.45 -8.69
C SER A 141 14.22 -4.57 -9.66
N GLY A 142 14.26 -5.59 -10.55
CA GLY A 142 13.36 -5.74 -11.67
C GLY A 142 13.52 -4.71 -12.79
N LYS A 143 14.48 -3.78 -12.70
CA LYS A 143 14.73 -2.77 -13.75
C LYS A 143 16.23 -2.60 -14.00
N TRP A 144 16.66 -2.77 -15.25
CA TRP A 144 18.07 -2.72 -15.65
C TRP A 144 18.78 -1.41 -15.25
N TYR A 145 18.06 -0.28 -15.24
CA TYR A 145 18.61 1.03 -14.91
C TYR A 145 18.60 1.37 -13.41
N ARG A 146 18.07 0.49 -12.56
CA ARG A 146 17.92 0.73 -11.12
C ARG A 146 18.71 -0.31 -10.35
N HIS A 147 19.73 0.10 -9.63
CA HIS A 147 20.45 -0.78 -8.70
C HIS A 147 19.81 -0.73 -7.32
N ILE A 148 19.74 -1.87 -6.62
CA ILE A 148 19.49 -1.96 -5.19
C ILE A 148 20.45 -2.98 -4.57
N GLN A 149 20.96 -2.70 -3.38
CA GLN A 149 21.69 -3.71 -2.60
C GLN A 149 20.70 -4.74 -1.99
N PRO A 150 21.15 -5.98 -1.72
CA PRO A 150 20.34 -6.99 -1.04
C PRO A 150 19.72 -6.49 0.28
N SER A 151 18.48 -6.89 0.54
CA SER A 151 17.71 -6.48 1.74
C SER A 151 17.42 -7.70 2.64
N PRO A 152 18.42 -8.30 3.30
CA PRO A 152 18.25 -9.55 4.05
C PRO A 152 17.34 -9.40 5.27
N TRP A 153 17.11 -8.18 5.77
CA TRP A 153 16.18 -7.93 6.87
C TRP A 153 14.74 -8.35 6.52
N ILE A 154 14.35 -8.37 5.25
CA ILE A 154 13.00 -8.78 4.81
C ILE A 154 12.71 -10.21 5.26
N VAL A 155 13.71 -11.11 5.25
CA VAL A 155 13.57 -12.52 5.68
C VAL A 155 13.09 -12.65 7.12
N LYS A 156 13.37 -11.66 7.98
CA LYS A 156 12.91 -11.68 9.38
C LYS A 156 11.39 -11.44 9.51
N HIS A 157 10.79 -10.84 8.49
CA HIS A 157 9.40 -10.33 8.50
C HIS A 157 8.50 -11.01 7.45
N TRP A 158 9.10 -11.64 6.44
CA TRP A 158 8.40 -12.33 5.36
C TRP A 158 8.78 -13.80 5.36
N LYS A 159 7.80 -14.67 5.64
CA LYS A 159 7.91 -16.13 5.58
C LYS A 159 6.85 -16.64 4.61
N GLU A 160 7.23 -17.57 3.74
CA GLU A 160 6.30 -18.30 2.86
C GLU A 160 5.40 -19.25 3.65
#